data_AF-A0A968N7Q9-F1
#
_entry.id   AF-A0A968N7Q9-F1
#
_cell.length_a   1.000
_cell.length_b   1.000
_cell.length_c   1.000
_cell.angle_alpha   90.00
_cell.angle_beta   90.00
_cell.angle_gamma   90.00
#
_symmetry.space_group_name_H-M   'P 1'
#
loop_
_entity.id
_entity.type
_entity.pdbx_description
1 polymer ?
#
loop_
_entity_poly.entity_id
_entity_poly.type
_entity_poly.pdbx_seq_one_letter_code
_entity_poly.pdbx_strand_id
1 'polypeptide(L)'
;MTEQLELHYELAELPSAQHRAGLAGLALLVDYLRDEPWFEERQDRDGAEIELEVEDYAATLRCNLEGLVALFDLTYAAQPDRRSRVQKPKKFENTEEVEVTDKKGNTKTITRYVYWTEIPKGAFLPELDPSHENGSGVWIKLWREMLWQIVRGVPATRKPYQNRVAPRDRSYETIRFSSDTEKIWQELTKPDKPVNQSGNYYLGAMAKTAENVPTRDRARYQFILHFWPFVTQVYCPAVLDKDGKREFRGYALAVPDVANLFEFCDLFRSVLQDRAVESYDYRPREAVIDLPEEGGLDVLRLLRDRVQRESGDLQWHEYLLGVELIHAEKVGNSGVKLRSTGYVEPINSQVDRYSQIREDYWCPWFRKQRLINLLSSNNPSIKPWSGFDALLSRIPRAWLQDPYFSHDARTLFQKEINMTTQSTSQTSKKIRSYAEIIYQVCQAYVLSKLDSKYDLRWKKCAGNPKLESDFNTKKAKIANEAFLAVRARTEKQAFIDYFVSTLYPHIRQSEFAEFATDLFDKTDEIRALTLLGLSSQYPLKPKEVLKDGAVTSS
;
A
#
# COMPACT_ATOMS: atom_id res chain seq x y z
N MET A 1 2.90 -26.44 43.06
CA MET A 1 3.24 -25.12 42.49
C MET A 1 3.63 -25.37 41.06
N THR A 2 2.79 -24.94 40.13
CA THR A 2 3.08 -24.92 38.70
C THR A 2 4.26 -23.97 38.48
N GLU A 3 5.26 -24.37 37.69
CA GLU A 3 6.38 -23.50 37.35
C GLU A 3 5.85 -22.32 36.54
N GLN A 4 6.00 -21.11 37.07
CA GLN A 4 5.52 -19.87 36.45
C GLN A 4 6.69 -19.15 35.79
N LEU A 5 6.50 -18.78 34.53
CA LEU A 5 7.42 -18.01 33.73
C LEU A 5 7.08 -16.52 33.87
N GLU A 6 8.08 -15.69 34.10
CA GLU A 6 7.97 -14.23 34.04
C GLU A 6 8.97 -13.67 33.02
N LEU A 7 8.48 -12.95 32.02
CA LEU A 7 9.27 -12.33 30.97
C LEU A 7 9.01 -10.82 30.93
N HIS A 8 10.07 -10.04 31.09
CA HIS A 8 10.01 -8.59 30.99
C HIS A 8 10.56 -8.09 29.65
N TYR A 9 9.89 -7.10 29.06
CA TYR A 9 10.26 -6.45 27.81
C TYR A 9 10.19 -4.94 27.96
N GLU A 10 11.22 -4.24 27.49
CA GLU A 10 11.21 -2.79 27.32
C GLU A 10 11.34 -2.45 25.83
N LEU A 11 10.52 -1.53 25.32
CA LEU A 11 10.55 -1.14 23.90
C LEU A 11 11.93 -0.65 23.45
N ALA A 12 12.65 0.05 24.32
CA ALA A 12 14.00 0.58 24.07
C ALA A 12 15.07 -0.51 23.91
N GLU A 13 14.87 -1.70 24.50
CA GLU A 13 15.79 -2.83 24.35
C GLU A 13 15.54 -3.65 23.08
N LEU A 14 14.36 -3.52 22.47
CA LEU A 14 13.97 -4.36 21.34
C LEU A 14 14.73 -3.97 20.06
N PRO A 15 15.30 -4.95 19.33
CA PRO A 15 16.31 -4.65 18.32
C PRO A 15 15.76 -4.17 16.98
N SER A 16 14.45 -4.26 16.73
CA SER A 16 13.84 -3.79 15.48
C SER A 16 12.35 -3.48 15.60
N ALA A 17 11.79 -2.82 14.58
CA ALA A 17 10.35 -2.57 14.47
C ALA A 17 9.54 -3.87 14.48
N GLN A 18 9.98 -4.94 13.81
CA GLN A 18 9.34 -6.26 13.90
C GLN A 18 9.27 -6.82 15.33
N HIS A 19 10.25 -6.54 16.19
CA HIS A 19 10.18 -6.95 17.60
C HIS A 19 9.19 -6.11 18.40
N ARG A 20 9.22 -4.78 18.23
CA ARG A 20 8.27 -3.87 18.90
C ARG A 20 6.83 -4.13 18.46
N ALA A 21 6.60 -4.33 17.17
CA ALA A 21 5.34 -4.83 16.62
C ALA A 21 4.98 -6.23 17.17
N GLY A 22 5.97 -7.09 17.38
CA GLY A 22 5.80 -8.40 18.02
C GLY A 22 5.25 -8.29 19.44
N LEU A 23 5.77 -7.35 20.24
CA LEU A 23 5.28 -7.10 21.59
C LEU A 23 3.84 -6.57 21.59
N ALA A 24 3.51 -5.64 20.70
CA ALA A 24 2.14 -5.15 20.53
C ALA A 24 1.17 -6.25 20.06
N GLY A 25 1.62 -7.12 19.16
CA GLY A 25 0.84 -8.28 18.73
C GLY A 25 0.59 -9.27 19.87
N LEU A 26 1.60 -9.50 20.73
CA LEU A 26 1.44 -10.32 21.95
C LEU A 26 0.39 -9.70 22.87
N ALA A 27 0.46 -8.39 23.13
CA ALA A 27 -0.48 -7.69 23.99
C ALA A 27 -1.93 -7.84 23.51
N LEU A 28 -2.19 -7.56 22.23
CA LEU A 28 -3.52 -7.69 21.65
C LEU A 28 -4.06 -9.13 21.67
N LEU A 29 -3.18 -10.13 21.49
CA LEU A 29 -3.57 -11.54 21.53
C LEU A 29 -3.85 -12.03 22.95
N VAL A 30 -3.05 -11.63 23.94
CA VAL A 30 -3.30 -11.99 25.34
C VAL A 30 -4.58 -11.34 25.84
N ASP A 31 -4.81 -10.06 25.49
CA ASP A 31 -6.05 -9.37 25.84
C ASP A 31 -7.27 -10.07 25.21
N TYR A 32 -7.22 -10.35 23.90
CA TYR A 32 -8.30 -11.09 23.23
C TYR A 32 -8.49 -12.50 23.80
N LEU A 33 -7.41 -13.23 24.12
CA LEU A 33 -7.50 -14.57 24.71
C LEU A 33 -8.26 -14.56 26.04
N ARG A 34 -8.11 -13.51 26.84
CA ARG A 34 -8.78 -13.40 28.15
C ARG A 34 -10.29 -13.17 28.01
N ASP A 35 -10.72 -12.58 26.90
CA ASP A 35 -12.14 -12.35 26.62
C ASP A 35 -12.83 -13.57 25.99
N GLU A 36 -12.08 -14.62 25.64
CA GLU A 36 -12.62 -15.81 25.00
C GLU A 36 -13.25 -16.79 26.01
N PRO A 37 -14.53 -17.17 25.85
CA PRO A 37 -15.21 -18.06 26.81
C PRO A 37 -14.54 -19.43 26.98
N TRP A 38 -13.94 -19.97 25.91
CA TRP A 38 -13.24 -21.26 25.99
C TRP A 38 -11.95 -21.18 26.80
N PHE A 39 -11.38 -19.98 26.98
CA PHE A 39 -10.21 -19.80 27.80
C PHE A 39 -10.58 -19.89 29.28
N GLU A 40 -11.66 -19.25 29.73
CA GLU A 40 -12.19 -19.38 31.10
C GLU A 40 -12.39 -20.86 31.48
N GLU A 41 -13.04 -21.65 30.60
CA GLU A 41 -13.20 -23.11 30.80
C GLU A 41 -11.87 -23.84 30.94
N ARG A 42 -10.83 -23.39 30.22
CA ARG A 42 -9.48 -23.97 30.27
C ARG A 42 -8.72 -23.55 31.53
N GLN A 43 -8.96 -22.35 32.05
CA GLN A 43 -8.44 -21.93 33.36
C GLN A 43 -8.99 -22.84 34.45
N ASP A 44 -10.30 -23.07 34.47
CA ASP A 44 -10.96 -23.91 35.48
C ASP A 44 -10.55 -25.39 35.37
N ARG A 45 -10.46 -25.93 34.15
CA ARG A 45 -10.21 -27.35 33.93
C ARG A 45 -8.73 -27.73 33.99
N ASP A 46 -7.88 -26.95 33.31
CA ASP A 46 -6.47 -27.29 33.07
C ASP A 46 -5.50 -26.38 33.86
N GLY A 47 -6.01 -25.40 34.61
CA GLY A 47 -5.20 -24.47 35.38
C GLY A 47 -4.37 -23.53 34.50
N ALA A 48 -4.86 -23.19 33.30
CA ALA A 48 -4.13 -22.29 32.40
C ALA A 48 -4.02 -20.88 32.99
N GLU A 49 -2.80 -20.34 33.05
CA GLU A 49 -2.53 -19.00 33.57
C GLU A 49 -1.70 -18.21 32.55
N ILE A 50 -2.22 -17.06 32.13
CA ILE A 50 -1.50 -16.10 31.30
C ILE A 50 -2.01 -14.69 31.58
N GLU A 51 -1.09 -13.79 31.82
CA GLU A 51 -1.35 -12.37 32.05
C GLU A 51 -0.22 -11.57 31.40
N LEU A 52 -0.57 -10.46 30.76
CA LEU A 52 0.38 -9.49 30.27
C LEU A 52 0.03 -8.14 30.89
N GLU A 53 0.90 -7.67 31.76
CA GLU A 53 0.86 -6.30 32.27
C GLU A 53 1.50 -5.39 31.23
N VAL A 54 0.73 -4.44 30.70
CA VAL A 54 1.15 -3.52 29.64
C VAL A 54 1.26 -2.11 30.21
N GLU A 55 2.44 -1.51 30.06
CA GLU A 55 2.74 -0.12 30.39
C GLU A 55 3.03 0.66 29.10
N ASP A 56 3.28 1.96 29.21
CA ASP A 56 3.59 2.84 28.07
C ASP A 56 4.81 2.35 27.27
N TYR A 57 5.87 1.91 27.96
CA TYR A 57 7.16 1.59 27.31
C TYR A 57 7.66 0.17 27.59
N ALA A 58 6.87 -0.63 28.30
CA ALA A 58 7.26 -1.96 28.74
C ALA A 58 6.05 -2.90 28.83
N ALA A 59 6.33 -4.20 28.91
CA ALA A 59 5.33 -5.18 29.29
C ALA A 59 5.96 -6.36 30.02
N THR A 60 5.20 -6.94 30.95
CA THR A 60 5.61 -8.11 31.72
C THR A 60 4.61 -9.25 31.53
N LEU A 61 5.06 -10.34 30.89
CA LEU A 61 4.28 -11.55 30.68
C LEU A 61 4.48 -12.51 31.85
N ARG A 62 3.40 -12.94 32.48
CA ARG A 62 3.39 -14.01 33.48
C ARG A 62 2.52 -15.15 32.98
N CYS A 63 3.09 -16.35 32.84
CA CYS A 63 2.30 -17.50 32.39
C CYS A 63 2.85 -18.83 32.88
N ASN A 64 2.00 -19.85 32.85
CA ASN A 64 2.42 -21.24 32.96
C ASN A 64 2.39 -21.93 31.59
N LEU A 65 2.85 -23.19 31.53
CA LEU A 65 2.89 -23.93 30.27
C LEU A 65 1.52 -24.01 29.59
N GLU A 66 0.46 -24.27 30.35
CA GLU A 66 -0.90 -24.39 29.78
C GLU A 66 -1.43 -23.05 29.25
N GLY A 67 -1.13 -21.93 29.91
CA GLY A 67 -1.40 -20.59 29.39
C GLY A 67 -0.66 -20.31 28.08
N LEU A 68 0.61 -20.72 27.98
CA LEU A 68 1.38 -20.61 26.75
C LEU A 68 0.80 -21.52 25.63
N VAL A 69 0.32 -22.72 25.95
CA VAL A 69 -0.38 -23.59 25.00
C VAL A 69 -1.65 -22.91 24.50
N ALA A 70 -2.47 -22.32 25.39
CA ALA A 70 -3.66 -21.58 25.00
C ALA A 70 -3.35 -20.41 24.03
N LEU A 71 -2.32 -19.61 24.33
CA LEU A 71 -1.87 -18.53 23.45
C LEU A 71 -1.46 -19.04 22.06
N PHE A 72 -0.74 -20.17 21.99
CA PHE A 72 -0.32 -20.76 20.72
C PHE A 72 -1.48 -21.40 19.96
N ASP A 73 -2.44 -22.00 20.67
CA ASP A 73 -3.65 -22.54 20.07
C ASP A 73 -4.47 -21.44 19.40
N LEU A 74 -4.56 -20.27 20.04
CA LEU A 74 -5.16 -19.06 19.45
C LEU A 74 -4.34 -18.55 18.25
N THR A 75 -3.03 -18.32 18.44
CA THR A 75 -2.11 -17.73 17.43
C THR A 75 -2.04 -18.57 16.15
N TYR A 76 -2.00 -19.89 16.31
CA TYR A 76 -1.87 -20.86 15.22
C TYR A 76 -3.19 -21.55 14.86
N ALA A 77 -4.33 -21.04 15.33
CA ALA A 77 -5.63 -21.57 14.97
C ALA A 77 -5.82 -21.56 13.44
N ALA A 78 -6.31 -22.67 12.90
CA ALA A 78 -6.60 -22.82 11.49
C ALA A 78 -7.92 -23.57 11.26
N GLN A 79 -8.48 -23.42 10.07
CA GLN A 79 -9.74 -24.03 9.67
C GLN A 79 -9.69 -24.56 8.24
N PRO A 80 -10.51 -25.57 7.91
CA PRO A 80 -10.66 -26.01 6.53
C PRO A 80 -11.36 -24.94 5.68
N ASP A 81 -10.85 -24.73 4.48
CA ASP A 81 -11.36 -23.79 3.47
C ASP A 81 -11.61 -24.53 2.16
N ARG A 82 -12.81 -24.34 1.60
CA ARG A 82 -13.22 -24.99 0.36
C ARG A 82 -12.83 -24.11 -0.82
N ARG A 83 -11.93 -24.59 -1.67
CA ARG A 83 -11.48 -23.88 -2.87
C ARG A 83 -11.83 -24.64 -4.14
N SER A 84 -11.94 -23.91 -5.24
CA SER A 84 -12.09 -24.53 -6.56
C SER A 84 -11.16 -23.84 -7.57
N ARG A 85 -10.66 -24.62 -8.55
CA ARG A 85 -9.79 -24.09 -9.61
C ARG A 85 -9.94 -24.88 -10.90
N VAL A 86 -9.68 -24.25 -12.04
CA VAL A 86 -9.79 -24.89 -13.36
C VAL A 86 -8.69 -25.93 -13.60
N GLN A 87 -7.48 -25.68 -13.11
CA GLN A 87 -6.36 -26.61 -13.29
C GLN A 87 -6.43 -27.77 -12.29
N LYS A 88 -6.42 -29.02 -12.75
CA LYS A 88 -6.48 -30.20 -11.88
C LYS A 88 -5.41 -30.18 -10.79
N PRO A 89 -5.75 -30.16 -9.49
CA PRO A 89 -4.78 -30.35 -8.40
C PRO A 89 -4.43 -31.82 -8.22
N LYS A 90 -3.32 -32.07 -7.51
CA LYS A 90 -2.89 -33.43 -7.12
C LYS A 90 -3.95 -34.13 -6.25
N LYS A 91 -4.66 -33.38 -5.41
CA LYS A 91 -5.76 -33.85 -4.57
C LYS A 91 -6.95 -32.93 -4.78
N PHE A 92 -8.09 -33.49 -5.15
CA PHE A 92 -9.39 -32.84 -5.22
C PHE A 92 -10.44 -33.84 -4.73
N GLU A 93 -11.54 -33.32 -4.22
CA GLU A 93 -12.67 -34.12 -3.73
C GLU A 93 -13.61 -34.45 -4.88
N ASN A 94 -14.04 -33.42 -5.61
CA ASN A 94 -14.98 -33.54 -6.70
C ASN A 94 -14.76 -32.44 -7.75
N THR A 95 -15.57 -32.47 -8.80
CA THR A 95 -15.60 -31.45 -9.84
C THR A 95 -16.97 -30.78 -9.88
N GLU A 96 -16.97 -29.47 -10.08
CA GLU A 96 -18.16 -28.66 -10.32
C GLU A 96 -18.11 -28.12 -11.75
N GLU A 97 -19.21 -28.20 -12.47
CA GLU A 97 -19.36 -27.50 -13.75
C GLU A 97 -19.97 -26.13 -13.50
N VAL A 98 -19.28 -25.08 -13.95
CA VAL A 98 -19.72 -23.70 -13.78
C VAL A 98 -19.81 -23.05 -15.15
N GLU A 99 -20.95 -22.46 -15.46
CA GLU A 99 -21.11 -21.62 -16.63
C GLU A 99 -20.37 -20.29 -16.43
N VAL A 100 -19.43 -20.00 -17.32
CA VAL A 100 -18.71 -18.71 -17.33
C VAL A 100 -18.99 -18.03 -18.66
N THR A 101 -19.53 -16.83 -18.58
CA THR A 101 -19.74 -15.96 -19.73
C THR A 101 -18.45 -15.21 -20.04
N ASP A 102 -17.97 -15.31 -21.28
CA ASP A 102 -16.82 -14.53 -21.73
C ASP A 102 -17.15 -13.04 -21.89
N LYS A 103 -16.12 -12.19 -22.07
CA LYS A 103 -16.28 -10.74 -22.28
C LYS A 103 -17.11 -10.36 -23.53
N LYS A 104 -17.46 -11.33 -24.39
CA LYS A 104 -18.26 -11.17 -25.60
C LYS A 104 -19.69 -11.71 -25.42
N GLY A 105 -20.08 -12.14 -24.22
CA GLY A 105 -21.42 -12.65 -23.92
C GLY A 105 -21.62 -14.13 -24.25
N ASN A 106 -20.57 -14.87 -24.62
CA ASN A 106 -20.70 -16.31 -24.89
C ASN A 106 -20.51 -17.11 -23.61
N THR A 107 -21.49 -17.93 -23.26
CA THR A 107 -21.41 -18.83 -22.11
C THR A 107 -20.62 -20.09 -22.48
N LYS A 108 -19.63 -20.45 -21.65
CA LYS A 108 -18.91 -21.72 -21.72
C LYS A 108 -18.97 -22.42 -20.37
N THR A 109 -19.32 -23.68 -20.37
CA THR A 109 -19.20 -24.55 -19.20
C THR A 109 -17.73 -24.87 -18.98
N ILE A 110 -17.22 -24.54 -17.79
CA ILE A 110 -15.87 -24.91 -17.35
C ILE A 110 -15.94 -25.84 -16.15
N THR A 111 -15.16 -26.91 -16.17
CA THR A 111 -14.99 -27.79 -15.02
C THR A 111 -14.01 -27.17 -14.02
N ARG A 112 -14.45 -27.01 -12.77
CA ARG A 112 -13.60 -26.60 -11.64
C ARG A 112 -13.39 -27.79 -10.70
N TYR A 113 -12.15 -28.04 -10.34
CA TYR A 113 -11.77 -29.04 -9.35
C TYR A 113 -11.88 -28.44 -7.96
N VAL A 114 -12.74 -29.00 -7.13
CA VAL A 114 -12.95 -28.58 -5.74
C VAL A 114 -11.98 -29.33 -4.84
N TYR A 115 -11.29 -28.60 -3.98
CA TYR A 115 -10.36 -29.15 -3.01
C TYR A 115 -10.43 -28.33 -1.73
N TRP A 116 -10.08 -28.97 -0.63
CA TRP A 116 -9.96 -28.33 0.65
C TRP A 116 -8.51 -27.97 0.94
N THR A 117 -8.30 -26.83 1.57
CA THR A 117 -7.00 -26.39 2.08
C THR A 117 -7.17 -25.85 3.48
N GLU A 118 -6.09 -25.81 4.26
CA GLU A 118 -6.10 -25.17 5.57
C GLU A 118 -5.80 -23.66 5.41
N ILE A 119 -6.58 -22.82 6.10
CA ILE A 119 -6.32 -21.39 6.22
C ILE A 119 -6.20 -20.99 7.70
N PRO A 120 -5.33 -20.03 8.04
CA PRO A 120 -5.26 -19.46 9.38
C PRO A 120 -6.58 -18.79 9.76
N LYS A 121 -7.04 -18.93 11.02
CA LYS A 121 -8.25 -18.24 11.50
C LYS A 121 -8.00 -16.73 11.64
N GLY A 122 -6.88 -16.35 12.25
CA GLY A 122 -6.47 -14.95 12.42
C GLY A 122 -6.82 -14.33 13.78
N ALA A 123 -7.18 -15.13 14.79
CA ALA A 123 -7.59 -14.66 16.12
C ALA A 123 -8.68 -13.56 16.02
N PHE A 124 -8.44 -12.37 16.58
CA PHE A 124 -9.34 -11.22 16.54
C PHE A 124 -9.46 -10.54 15.16
N LEU A 125 -8.55 -10.78 14.21
CA LEU A 125 -8.54 -10.08 12.93
C LEU A 125 -9.83 -10.20 12.09
N PRO A 126 -10.54 -11.34 12.04
CA PRO A 126 -11.81 -11.45 11.35
C PRO A 126 -12.90 -10.56 11.94
N GLU A 127 -12.93 -10.38 13.27
CA GLU A 127 -13.93 -9.54 13.95
C GLU A 127 -13.68 -8.05 13.72
N LEU A 128 -12.41 -7.69 13.47
CA LEU A 128 -11.99 -6.33 13.12
C LEU A 128 -11.90 -6.10 11.60
N ASP A 129 -12.35 -7.05 10.77
CA ASP A 129 -12.49 -6.83 9.33
C ASP A 129 -13.85 -6.17 9.05
N PRO A 130 -13.90 -4.90 8.62
CA PRO A 130 -15.17 -4.20 8.38
C PRO A 130 -15.99 -4.78 7.23
N SER A 131 -15.36 -5.60 6.38
CA SER A 131 -16.03 -6.33 5.30
C SER A 131 -16.47 -7.74 5.70
N HIS A 132 -16.42 -8.06 7.00
CA HIS A 132 -16.72 -9.38 7.51
C HIS A 132 -18.21 -9.74 7.40
N GLU A 133 -18.51 -10.71 6.55
CA GLU A 133 -19.77 -11.46 6.55
C GLU A 133 -19.46 -12.96 6.70
N ASN A 134 -19.99 -13.59 7.76
CA ASN A 134 -19.92 -15.04 8.00
C ASN A 134 -18.51 -15.67 7.92
N GLY A 135 -17.47 -15.06 8.49
CA GLY A 135 -16.09 -15.59 8.45
C GLY A 135 -15.32 -15.25 7.17
N SER A 136 -15.93 -14.46 6.29
CA SER A 136 -15.36 -14.01 5.02
C SER A 136 -15.24 -12.49 5.00
N GLY A 137 -14.06 -11.97 4.68
CA GLY A 137 -13.79 -10.55 4.58
C GLY A 137 -12.57 -10.31 3.67
N VAL A 138 -12.53 -9.19 2.96
CA VAL A 138 -11.48 -8.90 1.99
C VAL A 138 -10.13 -8.64 2.67
N TRP A 139 -10.12 -8.07 3.87
CA TRP A 139 -8.87 -7.77 4.60
C TRP A 139 -8.29 -9.02 5.25
N ILE A 140 -9.11 -9.83 5.92
CA ILE A 140 -8.64 -11.09 6.52
C ILE A 140 -8.16 -12.06 5.44
N LYS A 141 -8.82 -12.08 4.28
CA LYS A 141 -8.36 -12.87 3.13
C LYS A 141 -6.99 -12.40 2.65
N LEU A 142 -6.78 -11.10 2.53
CA LEU A 142 -5.49 -10.53 2.14
C LEU A 142 -4.39 -10.90 3.15
N TRP A 143 -4.68 -10.79 4.45
CA TRP A 143 -3.76 -11.19 5.52
C TRP A 143 -3.41 -12.68 5.46
N ARG A 144 -4.40 -13.57 5.29
CA ARG A 144 -4.19 -15.03 5.13
C ARG A 144 -3.30 -15.34 3.93
N GLU A 145 -3.52 -14.67 2.81
CA GLU A 145 -2.71 -14.83 1.60
C GLU A 145 -1.27 -14.37 1.81
N MET A 146 -1.06 -13.21 2.43
CA MET A 146 0.26 -12.70 2.81
C MET A 146 0.97 -13.67 3.74
N LEU A 147 0.31 -14.14 4.80
CA LEU A 147 0.90 -15.06 5.76
C LEU A 147 1.38 -16.34 5.08
N TRP A 148 0.57 -16.94 4.20
CA TRP A 148 0.94 -18.16 3.47
C TRP A 148 1.99 -17.94 2.38
N GLN A 149 2.04 -16.79 1.74
CA GLN A 149 2.96 -16.55 0.64
C GLN A 149 4.32 -16.00 1.12
N ILE A 150 4.32 -15.22 2.21
CA ILE A 150 5.48 -14.48 2.71
C ILE A 150 5.96 -15.10 4.04
N VAL A 151 5.30 -14.84 5.17
CA VAL A 151 5.78 -15.25 6.51
C VAL A 151 5.95 -16.77 6.64
N ARG A 152 5.02 -17.53 6.05
CA ARG A 152 5.00 -19.00 5.99
C ARG A 152 5.05 -19.49 4.54
N GLY A 153 5.80 -18.77 3.72
CA GLY A 153 6.01 -19.05 2.29
C GLY A 153 6.63 -20.42 2.03
N VAL A 154 7.31 -21.02 3.00
CA VAL A 154 7.86 -22.38 2.94
C VAL A 154 6.85 -23.35 3.57
N PRO A 155 6.33 -24.36 2.82
CA PRO A 155 5.26 -25.23 3.32
C PRO A 155 5.52 -25.91 4.67
N ALA A 156 6.76 -26.32 4.96
CA ALA A 156 7.12 -26.96 6.23
C ALA A 156 6.88 -26.06 7.46
N THR A 157 6.89 -24.73 7.26
CA THR A 157 6.70 -23.74 8.33
C THR A 157 5.24 -23.58 8.73
N ARG A 158 4.31 -24.18 7.97
CA ARG A 158 2.87 -24.18 8.23
C ARG A 158 2.43 -25.25 9.22
N LYS A 159 3.34 -26.13 9.65
CA LYS A 159 3.05 -27.25 10.55
C LYS A 159 2.35 -26.84 11.86
N PRO A 160 2.70 -25.72 12.53
CA PRO A 160 1.98 -25.28 13.73
C PRO A 160 0.48 -25.07 13.50
N TYR A 161 0.10 -24.56 12.33
CA TYR A 161 -1.31 -24.40 11.94
C TYR A 161 -1.96 -25.73 11.58
N GLN A 162 -1.28 -26.56 10.79
CA GLN A 162 -1.80 -27.88 10.36
C GLN A 162 -2.11 -28.78 11.55
N ASN A 163 -1.28 -28.73 12.59
CA ASN A 163 -1.48 -29.47 13.82
C ASN A 163 -2.73 -29.02 14.60
N ARG A 164 -3.25 -27.82 14.35
CA ARG A 164 -4.36 -27.17 15.07
C ARG A 164 -5.65 -27.05 14.25
N VAL A 165 -5.71 -27.73 13.11
CA VAL A 165 -6.96 -27.83 12.32
C VAL A 165 -7.81 -28.96 12.90
N ALA A 166 -9.04 -28.64 13.31
CA ALA A 166 -10.01 -29.65 13.75
C ALA A 166 -10.19 -30.74 12.67
N PRO A 167 -10.28 -32.03 13.05
CA PRO A 167 -10.53 -33.10 12.08
C PRO A 167 -11.90 -32.88 11.43
N ARG A 168 -12.05 -33.27 10.16
CA ARG A 168 -13.31 -33.10 9.43
C ARG A 168 -14.44 -33.98 9.99
N ASP A 169 -14.09 -35.15 10.51
CA ASP A 169 -15.02 -36.01 11.25
C ASP A 169 -15.02 -35.55 12.71
N ARG A 170 -16.21 -35.21 13.21
CA ARG A 170 -16.47 -34.59 14.52
C ARG A 170 -16.19 -35.49 15.73
N SER A 171 -15.06 -36.18 15.79
CA SER A 171 -14.59 -36.77 17.04
C SER A 171 -13.93 -35.65 17.86
N TYR A 172 -14.66 -35.15 18.85
CA TYR A 172 -14.19 -34.23 19.89
C TYR A 172 -13.19 -34.91 20.84
N GLU A 173 -12.15 -35.54 20.30
CA GLU A 173 -11.01 -36.04 21.07
C GLU A 173 -9.77 -35.20 20.74
N THR A 174 -9.62 -34.16 21.56
CA THR A 174 -8.33 -33.64 22.05
C THR A 174 -7.20 -33.57 21.03
N ILE A 175 -7.25 -32.56 20.14
CA ILE A 175 -6.00 -32.01 19.58
C ILE A 175 -5.29 -31.27 20.72
N ARG A 176 -4.52 -32.02 21.53
CA ARG A 176 -3.61 -31.50 22.56
C ARG A 176 -2.17 -31.87 22.23
N PHE A 177 -1.64 -31.43 21.08
CA PHE A 177 -0.23 -31.68 20.76
C PHE A 177 0.58 -30.39 20.65
N SER A 178 1.19 -30.08 21.80
CA SER A 178 1.99 -28.94 22.23
C SER A 178 3.50 -29.07 21.95
N SER A 179 3.96 -30.03 21.13
CA SER A 179 5.40 -30.28 21.00
C SER A 179 6.21 -29.10 20.45
N ASP A 180 5.57 -28.17 19.74
CA ASP A 180 6.16 -26.88 19.37
C ASP A 180 6.17 -25.91 20.56
N THR A 181 5.05 -25.79 21.27
CA THR A 181 4.92 -24.95 22.48
C THR A 181 5.86 -25.38 23.60
N GLU A 182 6.02 -26.67 23.88
CA GLU A 182 6.93 -27.21 24.90
C GLU A 182 8.39 -26.85 24.63
N LYS A 183 8.80 -26.83 23.35
CA LYS A 183 10.15 -26.40 22.96
C LYS A 183 10.35 -24.92 23.26
N ILE A 184 9.36 -24.10 22.91
CA ILE A 184 9.38 -22.67 23.22
C ILE A 184 9.40 -22.46 24.74
N TRP A 185 8.58 -23.18 25.50
CA TRP A 185 8.60 -23.14 26.98
C TRP A 185 9.99 -23.43 27.54
N GLN A 186 10.61 -24.53 27.10
CA GLN A 186 11.97 -24.90 27.51
C GLN A 186 13.00 -23.83 27.15
N GLU A 187 12.89 -23.19 25.98
CA GLU A 187 13.76 -22.08 25.58
C GLU A 187 13.55 -20.86 26.49
N LEU A 188 12.30 -20.54 26.82
CA LEU A 188 11.93 -19.40 27.64
C LEU A 188 12.31 -19.54 29.12
N THR A 189 12.48 -20.76 29.65
CA THR A 189 13.08 -20.95 30.99
C THR A 189 14.49 -20.34 31.12
N LYS A 190 15.15 -20.05 29.98
CA LYS A 190 16.43 -19.33 29.90
C LYS A 190 16.28 -18.18 28.89
N PRO A 191 15.56 -17.10 29.25
CA PRO A 191 15.04 -16.13 28.29
C PRO A 191 16.13 -15.36 27.53
N ASP A 192 17.33 -15.23 28.12
CA ASP A 192 18.49 -14.56 27.50
C ASP A 192 19.42 -15.50 26.74
N LYS A 193 19.10 -16.80 26.69
CA LYS A 193 19.89 -17.76 25.95
C LYS A 193 19.85 -17.42 24.45
N PRO A 194 21.01 -17.44 23.77
CA PRO A 194 21.05 -17.23 22.34
C PRO A 194 20.38 -18.38 21.58
N VAL A 195 19.48 -18.03 20.67
CA VAL A 195 18.74 -18.92 19.77
C VAL A 195 19.00 -18.52 18.32
N ASN A 196 18.89 -19.46 17.38
CA ASN A 196 19.15 -19.16 15.97
C ASN A 196 17.95 -18.45 15.35
N GLN A 197 18.19 -17.32 14.68
CA GLN A 197 17.13 -16.63 13.95
C GLN A 197 16.70 -17.43 12.72
N SER A 198 15.40 -17.36 12.43
CA SER A 198 14.79 -17.94 11.24
C SER A 198 14.03 -16.87 10.47
N GLY A 199 14.21 -16.86 9.14
CA GLY A 199 13.43 -16.03 8.22
C GLY A 199 11.91 -16.27 8.28
N ASN A 200 11.48 -17.32 8.98
CA ASN A 200 10.08 -17.62 9.23
C ASN A 200 9.47 -16.73 10.33
N TYR A 201 10.29 -16.20 11.24
CA TYR A 201 9.84 -15.34 12.35
C TYR A 201 10.28 -13.90 12.12
N TYR A 202 11.54 -13.68 11.74
CA TYR A 202 12.08 -12.37 11.41
C TYR A 202 12.30 -12.25 9.90
N LEU A 203 11.45 -11.48 9.20
CA LEU A 203 11.63 -11.29 7.76
C LEU A 203 12.92 -10.53 7.47
N GLY A 204 13.70 -11.05 6.52
CA GLY A 204 15.03 -10.53 6.19
C GLY A 204 16.17 -11.22 6.93
N ALA A 205 15.88 -12.04 7.94
CA ALA A 205 16.89 -12.84 8.61
C ALA A 205 17.51 -13.87 7.65
N MET A 206 18.83 -13.83 7.54
CA MET A 206 19.61 -14.95 7.01
C MET A 206 20.05 -15.82 8.17
N ALA A 207 19.98 -17.15 8.02
CA ALA A 207 20.46 -18.08 9.04
C ALA A 207 21.95 -17.86 9.37
N LYS A 208 22.72 -17.40 8.37
CA LYS A 208 24.12 -17.03 8.49
C LYS A 208 24.45 -15.82 7.62
N THR A 209 25.44 -15.04 8.02
CA THR A 209 26.01 -13.96 7.21
C THR A 209 26.80 -14.52 6.01
N ALA A 210 27.24 -13.65 5.10
CA ALA A 210 28.11 -14.02 3.98
C ALA A 210 29.45 -14.66 4.45
N GLU A 211 29.89 -14.35 5.67
CA GLU A 211 31.06 -14.92 6.33
C GLU A 211 30.75 -16.19 7.13
N ASN A 212 29.56 -16.78 6.94
CA ASN A 212 29.10 -18.01 7.59
C ASN A 212 28.94 -17.89 9.13
N VAL A 213 28.78 -16.67 9.66
CA VAL A 213 28.49 -16.41 11.08
C VAL A 213 26.99 -16.58 11.32
N PRO A 214 26.55 -17.43 12.27
CA PRO A 214 25.13 -17.60 12.58
C PRO A 214 24.50 -16.33 13.14
N THR A 215 23.34 -15.96 12.59
CA THR A 215 22.53 -14.87 13.14
C THR A 215 21.72 -15.40 14.32
N ARG A 216 21.82 -14.74 15.47
CA ARG A 216 21.21 -15.19 16.73
C ARG A 216 20.39 -14.09 17.37
N ASP A 217 19.41 -14.52 18.15
CA ASP A 217 18.57 -13.67 19.00
C ASP A 217 18.55 -14.16 20.44
N ARG A 218 17.90 -13.43 21.34
CA ARG A 218 17.53 -13.94 22.66
C ARG A 218 16.21 -14.72 22.57
N ALA A 219 16.06 -15.78 23.37
CA ALA A 219 14.85 -16.59 23.36
C ALA A 219 13.58 -15.75 23.58
N ARG A 220 13.61 -14.79 24.52
CA ARG A 220 12.50 -13.87 24.78
C ARG A 220 12.16 -12.96 23.57
N TYR A 221 13.16 -12.45 22.87
CA TYR A 221 12.94 -11.59 21.69
C TYR A 221 12.47 -12.39 20.47
N GLN A 222 13.01 -13.59 20.28
CA GLN A 222 12.50 -14.47 19.22
C GLN A 222 11.05 -14.90 19.46
N PHE A 223 10.65 -15.05 20.73
CA PHE A 223 9.27 -15.38 21.09
C PHE A 223 8.27 -14.32 20.62
N ILE A 224 8.54 -13.03 20.84
CA ILE A 224 7.59 -11.98 20.41
C ILE A 224 7.45 -11.87 18.88
N LEU A 225 8.42 -12.37 18.11
CA LEU A 225 8.33 -12.43 16.64
C LEU A 225 7.25 -13.40 16.12
N HIS A 226 6.60 -14.17 16.98
CA HIS A 226 5.43 -14.95 16.59
C HIS A 226 4.20 -14.07 16.29
N PHE A 227 4.15 -12.84 16.83
CA PHE A 227 2.92 -12.07 16.93
C PHE A 227 2.90 -10.79 16.08
N TRP A 228 4.04 -10.31 15.58
CA TRP A 228 4.11 -9.12 14.72
C TRP A 228 3.20 -9.18 13.46
N PRO A 229 2.91 -10.37 12.85
CA PRO A 229 2.01 -10.42 11.71
C PRO A 229 0.58 -9.95 12.03
N PHE A 230 0.15 -9.96 13.30
CA PHE A 230 -1.20 -9.56 13.71
C PHE A 230 -1.38 -8.04 13.80
N VAL A 231 -0.28 -7.27 13.87
CA VAL A 231 -0.31 -5.80 13.88
C VAL A 231 0.18 -5.17 12.58
N THR A 232 0.59 -6.00 11.62
CA THR A 232 1.11 -5.53 10.33
C THR A 232 -0.02 -5.23 9.36
N GLN A 233 -0.01 -4.04 8.76
CA GLN A 233 -0.89 -3.74 7.64
C GLN A 233 -0.32 -4.30 6.34
N VAL A 234 -1.19 -4.88 5.52
CA VAL A 234 -0.82 -5.58 4.29
C VAL A 234 -1.33 -4.81 3.09
N TYR A 235 -0.42 -4.52 2.17
CA TYR A 235 -0.73 -3.83 0.93
C TYR A 235 -0.23 -4.62 -0.30
N CYS A 236 -0.77 -4.31 -1.46
CA CYS A 236 -0.48 -4.93 -2.75
C CYS A 236 0.08 -3.89 -3.72
N PRO A 237 1.41 -3.77 -3.84
CA PRO A 237 2.04 -2.89 -4.81
C PRO A 237 1.67 -3.28 -6.24
N ALA A 238 1.09 -2.33 -6.96
CA ALA A 238 0.77 -2.44 -8.37
C ALA A 238 1.91 -1.87 -9.22
N VAL A 239 2.36 -2.66 -10.19
CA VAL A 239 3.27 -2.24 -11.26
C VAL A 239 2.50 -2.29 -12.57
N LEU A 240 2.73 -1.33 -13.45
CA LEU A 240 2.12 -1.35 -14.77
C LEU A 240 3.01 -2.12 -15.74
N ASP A 241 2.41 -2.97 -16.56
CA ASP A 241 3.09 -3.58 -17.69
C ASP A 241 3.29 -2.57 -18.84
N LYS A 242 3.94 -3.01 -19.92
CA LYS A 242 4.19 -2.19 -21.12
C LYS A 242 2.92 -1.68 -21.81
N ASP A 243 1.77 -2.33 -21.55
CA ASP A 243 0.49 -2.02 -22.17
C ASP A 243 -0.38 -1.13 -21.25
N GLY A 244 0.08 -0.85 -20.02
CA GLY A 244 -0.61 -0.02 -19.03
C GLY A 244 -1.55 -0.80 -18.13
N LYS A 245 -1.47 -2.13 -18.12
CA LYS A 245 -2.25 -2.96 -17.21
C LYS A 245 -1.56 -3.06 -15.86
N ARG A 246 -2.32 -2.92 -14.76
CA ARG A 246 -1.83 -3.17 -13.40
C ARG A 246 -1.57 -4.67 -13.20
N GLU A 247 -0.36 -4.98 -12.75
CA GLU A 247 0.08 -6.27 -12.23
C GLU A 247 0.50 -6.11 -10.78
N PHE A 248 -0.01 -6.97 -9.89
CA PHE A 248 0.40 -6.99 -8.50
C PHE A 248 1.69 -7.78 -8.34
N ARG A 249 2.67 -7.17 -7.66
CA ARG A 249 3.99 -7.78 -7.46
C ARG A 249 4.22 -8.00 -5.96
N GLY A 250 3.80 -9.15 -5.45
CA GLY A 250 3.97 -9.51 -4.05
C GLY A 250 3.15 -8.64 -3.09
N TYR A 251 3.66 -8.45 -1.88
CA TYR A 251 3.03 -7.70 -0.79
C TYR A 251 4.00 -6.69 -0.20
N ALA A 252 3.50 -5.51 0.17
CA ALA A 252 4.19 -4.58 1.04
C ALA A 252 3.62 -4.73 2.45
N LEU A 253 4.49 -5.02 3.40
CA LEU A 253 4.17 -5.20 4.80
C LEU A 253 4.57 -3.93 5.52
N ALA A 254 3.59 -3.23 6.09
CA ALA A 254 3.79 -2.02 6.88
C ALA A 254 3.78 -2.42 8.36
N VAL A 255 4.98 -2.54 8.91
CA VAL A 255 5.24 -3.00 10.28
C VAL A 255 5.36 -1.77 11.18
N PRO A 256 4.45 -1.57 12.15
CA PRO A 256 4.48 -0.40 13.02
C PRO A 256 5.71 -0.43 13.93
N ASP A 257 6.44 0.67 13.98
CA ASP A 257 7.56 0.85 14.91
C ASP A 257 7.06 1.49 16.20
N VAL A 258 6.60 0.66 17.14
CA VAL A 258 5.82 1.09 18.32
C VAL A 258 6.65 1.93 19.28
N ALA A 259 6.16 3.13 19.63
CA ALA A 259 6.80 4.05 20.59
C ALA A 259 6.12 4.04 21.97
N ASN A 260 4.79 3.97 22.00
CA ASN A 260 4.00 3.76 23.21
C ASN A 260 3.13 2.51 23.03
N LEU A 261 3.38 1.48 23.83
CA LEU A 261 2.76 0.17 23.70
C LEU A 261 1.29 0.18 24.10
N PHE A 262 0.97 0.71 25.29
CA PHE A 262 -0.39 0.77 25.82
C PHE A 262 -1.31 1.53 24.86
N GLU A 263 -0.94 2.77 24.54
CA GLU A 263 -1.68 3.68 23.69
C GLU A 263 -1.83 3.15 22.25
N PHE A 264 -0.78 2.53 21.68
CA PHE A 264 -0.88 1.91 20.37
C PHE A 264 -1.88 0.75 20.36
N CYS A 265 -1.83 -0.13 21.37
CA CYS A 265 -2.73 -1.28 21.44
C CYS A 265 -4.20 -0.87 21.59
N ASP A 266 -4.49 0.17 22.36
CA ASP A 266 -5.84 0.72 22.52
C ASP A 266 -6.40 1.24 21.17
N LEU A 267 -5.62 2.05 20.46
CA LEU A 267 -6.03 2.64 19.19
C LEU A 267 -6.11 1.65 18.02
N PHE A 268 -5.23 0.66 17.99
CA PHE A 268 -5.01 -0.17 16.81
C PHE A 268 -6.27 -0.93 16.38
N ARG A 269 -7.09 -1.38 17.35
CA ARG A 269 -8.34 -2.09 17.06
C ARG A 269 -9.32 -1.22 16.26
N SER A 270 -9.50 0.02 16.68
CA SER A 270 -10.32 1.01 15.99
C SER A 270 -9.80 1.33 14.60
N VAL A 271 -8.48 1.42 14.43
CA VAL A 271 -7.86 1.63 13.10
C VAL A 271 -8.19 0.50 12.13
N LEU A 272 -8.21 -0.76 12.59
CA LEU A 272 -8.57 -1.90 11.75
C LEU A 272 -10.04 -1.88 11.29
N GLN A 273 -10.94 -1.46 12.19
CA GLN A 273 -12.38 -1.38 11.96
C GLN A 273 -12.77 -0.22 11.02
N ASP A 274 -12.00 0.87 11.02
CA ASP A 274 -12.28 2.06 10.20
C ASP A 274 -11.80 1.92 8.73
N ARG A 275 -11.21 0.78 8.35
CA ARG A 275 -10.76 0.53 6.97
C ARG A 275 -11.92 0.45 5.99
N ALA A 276 -11.69 0.83 4.74
CA ALA A 276 -12.75 0.81 3.74
C ALA A 276 -13.05 -0.62 3.26
N VAL A 277 -14.30 -0.84 2.85
CA VAL A 277 -14.84 -2.16 2.48
C VAL A 277 -14.84 -2.40 0.96
N GLU A 278 -14.64 -1.36 0.16
CA GLU A 278 -14.65 -1.47 -1.29
C GLU A 278 -13.54 -2.39 -1.77
N SER A 279 -13.88 -3.25 -2.74
CA SER A 279 -12.91 -4.15 -3.35
C SER A 279 -12.39 -3.62 -4.70
N TYR A 280 -11.15 -3.99 -5.01
CA TYR A 280 -10.59 -3.99 -6.35
C TYR A 280 -10.31 -5.44 -6.73
N ASP A 281 -11.08 -5.96 -7.68
CA ASP A 281 -11.22 -7.39 -7.96
C ASP A 281 -11.62 -8.19 -6.70
N TYR A 282 -10.65 -8.84 -6.05
CA TYR A 282 -10.85 -9.68 -4.85
C TYR A 282 -10.03 -9.21 -3.66
N ARG A 283 -9.47 -8.00 -3.73
CA ARG A 283 -8.65 -7.37 -2.69
C ARG A 283 -9.34 -6.11 -2.18
N PRO A 284 -9.05 -5.65 -0.95
CA PRO A 284 -9.43 -4.32 -0.54
C PRO A 284 -8.85 -3.27 -1.49
N ARG A 285 -9.66 -2.29 -1.88
CA ARG A 285 -9.25 -1.22 -2.80
C ARG A 285 -8.15 -0.35 -2.19
N GLU A 286 -8.24 -0.07 -0.89
CA GLU A 286 -7.22 0.72 -0.17
C GLU A 286 -5.88 0.00 -0.06
N ALA A 287 -5.88 -1.33 -0.09
CA ALA A 287 -4.64 -2.11 -0.09
C ALA A 287 -3.86 -1.97 -1.41
N VAL A 288 -4.48 -1.48 -2.49
CA VAL A 288 -3.83 -1.34 -3.80
C VAL A 288 -3.05 -0.03 -3.87
N ILE A 289 -1.73 -0.15 -3.73
CA ILE A 289 -0.78 0.98 -3.68
C ILE A 289 0.14 1.03 -4.90
N ASP A 290 0.69 2.20 -5.22
CA ASP A 290 1.51 2.42 -6.42
C ASP A 290 3.03 2.33 -6.15
N LEU A 291 3.42 2.35 -4.88
CA LEU A 291 4.77 2.12 -4.36
C LEU A 291 4.69 1.48 -2.97
N PRO A 292 5.65 0.64 -2.53
CA PRO A 292 5.61 0.00 -1.21
C PRO A 292 5.50 0.99 -0.04
N GLU A 293 6.19 2.12 -0.10
CA GLU A 293 6.26 3.14 0.94
C GLU A 293 4.92 3.84 1.20
N GLU A 294 4.01 3.80 0.24
CA GLU A 294 2.64 4.28 0.40
C GLU A 294 1.90 3.55 1.53
N GLY A 295 2.20 2.26 1.76
CA GLY A 295 1.61 1.53 2.88
C GLY A 295 1.97 2.12 4.25
N GLY A 296 3.16 2.71 4.38
CA GLY A 296 3.59 3.37 5.61
C GLY A 296 2.87 4.69 5.80
N LEU A 297 2.79 5.50 4.75
CA LEU A 297 2.03 6.74 4.75
C LEU A 297 0.54 6.50 5.07
N ASP A 298 -0.05 5.42 4.57
CA ASP A 298 -1.44 5.08 4.83
C ASP A 298 -1.69 4.61 6.27
N VAL A 299 -0.79 3.81 6.86
CA VAL A 299 -0.85 3.47 8.30
C VAL A 299 -0.82 4.72 9.16
N LEU A 300 0.13 5.62 8.89
CA LEU A 300 0.28 6.87 9.64
C LEU A 300 -0.94 7.78 9.47
N ARG A 301 -1.51 7.83 8.26
CA ARG A 301 -2.77 8.55 7.99
C ARG A 301 -3.93 7.99 8.81
N LEU A 302 -4.12 6.67 8.81
CA LEU A 302 -5.22 6.04 9.55
C LEU A 302 -5.11 6.28 11.06
N LEU A 303 -3.90 6.16 11.62
CA LEU A 303 -3.65 6.46 13.03
C LEU A 303 -3.92 7.91 13.36
N ARG A 304 -3.39 8.84 12.56
CA ARG A 304 -3.63 10.27 12.73
C ARG A 304 -5.12 10.62 12.67
N ASP A 305 -5.81 10.11 11.65
CA ASP A 305 -7.25 10.33 11.47
C ASP A 305 -8.04 9.84 12.69
N ARG A 306 -7.57 8.76 13.36
CA ARG A 306 -8.19 8.24 14.57
C ARG A 306 -7.88 9.10 15.81
N VAL A 307 -6.61 9.38 16.08
CA VAL A 307 -6.19 10.22 17.22
C VAL A 307 -6.90 11.58 17.17
N GLN A 308 -6.95 12.20 16.00
CA GLN A 308 -7.62 13.48 15.82
C GLN A 308 -9.12 13.44 16.14
N ARG A 309 -9.80 12.30 15.97
CA ARG A 309 -11.23 12.14 16.30
C ARG A 309 -11.48 11.91 17.79
N GLU A 310 -10.59 11.19 18.47
CA GLU A 310 -10.80 10.81 19.87
C GLU A 310 -10.35 11.88 20.87
N SER A 311 -9.14 12.40 20.70
CA SER A 311 -8.52 13.32 21.66
C SER A 311 -8.42 14.75 21.14
N GLY A 312 -8.62 14.96 19.83
CA GLY A 312 -8.30 16.23 19.16
C GLY A 312 -6.79 16.54 19.16
N ASP A 313 -5.97 15.58 19.60
CA ASP A 313 -4.53 15.72 19.74
C ASP A 313 -3.83 15.57 18.37
N LEU A 314 -2.74 16.30 18.19
CA LEU A 314 -1.87 16.25 17.02
C LEU A 314 -0.57 15.47 17.29
N GLN A 315 -0.34 15.00 18.52
CA GLN A 315 0.86 14.27 18.98
C GLN A 315 0.81 12.77 18.64
N TRP A 316 0.17 12.35 17.55
CA TRP A 316 0.09 10.93 17.16
C TRP A 316 1.47 10.29 16.87
N HIS A 317 2.51 11.11 16.68
CA HIS A 317 3.90 10.64 16.57
C HIS A 317 4.47 10.11 17.89
N GLU A 318 3.79 10.30 19.03
CA GLU A 318 4.19 9.70 20.32
C GLU A 318 3.83 8.21 20.41
N TYR A 319 2.95 7.74 19.52
CA TYR A 319 2.45 6.36 19.48
C TYR A 319 3.36 5.46 18.63
N LEU A 320 3.95 6.01 17.56
CA LEU A 320 4.86 5.30 16.65
C LEU A 320 6.12 6.13 16.38
N LEU A 321 7.28 5.47 16.41
CA LEU A 321 8.54 6.01 15.90
C LEU A 321 8.52 6.14 14.36
N GLY A 322 7.69 5.32 13.70
CA GLY A 322 7.52 5.27 12.26
C GLY A 322 6.94 3.92 11.80
N VAL A 323 7.16 3.60 10.53
CA VAL A 323 6.72 2.33 9.95
C VAL A 323 7.86 1.73 9.14
N GLU A 324 8.23 0.48 9.47
CA GLU A 324 9.14 -0.32 8.64
C GLU A 324 8.36 -0.95 7.48
N LEU A 325 8.90 -0.83 6.28
CA LEU A 325 8.30 -1.33 5.05
C LEU A 325 9.10 -2.50 4.52
N ILE A 326 8.44 -3.62 4.30
CA ILE A 326 9.06 -4.81 3.71
C ILE A 326 8.27 -5.18 2.45
N HIS A 327 8.89 -5.02 1.28
CA HIS A 327 8.31 -5.49 0.02
C HIS A 327 8.81 -6.90 -0.29
N ALA A 328 7.92 -7.89 -0.26
CA ALA A 328 8.27 -9.29 -0.43
C ALA A 328 7.40 -10.00 -1.47
N GLU A 329 8.00 -10.95 -2.20
CA GLU A 329 7.32 -11.73 -3.22
C GLU A 329 7.70 -13.21 -3.14
N LYS A 330 6.71 -14.10 -3.26
CA LYS A 330 6.94 -15.52 -3.43
C LYS A 330 7.38 -15.81 -4.87
N VAL A 331 8.62 -16.28 -5.07
CA VAL A 331 9.16 -16.57 -6.41
C VAL A 331 9.28 -18.07 -6.62
N GLY A 332 8.27 -18.66 -7.26
CA GLY A 332 8.22 -20.10 -7.54
C GLY A 332 8.41 -20.97 -6.30
N ASN A 333 9.17 -22.05 -6.43
CA ASN A 333 9.53 -22.91 -5.29
C ASN A 333 10.76 -22.39 -4.52
N SER A 334 11.46 -21.38 -5.08
CA SER A 334 12.78 -20.91 -4.64
C SER A 334 12.77 -20.10 -3.34
N GLY A 335 11.60 -19.90 -2.72
CA GLY A 335 11.47 -19.20 -1.45
C GLY A 335 10.77 -17.85 -1.56
N VAL A 336 11.00 -17.00 -0.57
CA VAL A 336 10.47 -15.63 -0.48
C VAL A 336 11.60 -14.67 -0.79
N LYS A 337 11.39 -13.75 -1.73
CA LYS A 337 12.38 -12.76 -2.12
C LYS A 337 11.96 -11.39 -1.57
N LEU A 338 12.87 -10.76 -0.83
CA LEU A 338 12.74 -9.34 -0.49
C LEU A 338 13.14 -8.51 -1.70
N ARG A 339 12.25 -7.61 -2.11
CA ARG A 339 12.41 -6.69 -3.24
C ARG A 339 12.98 -5.36 -2.79
N SER A 340 12.50 -4.84 -1.68
CA SER A 340 13.01 -3.65 -1.01
C SER A 340 12.63 -3.68 0.47
N THR A 341 13.38 -2.92 1.25
CA THR A 341 13.02 -2.51 2.61
C THR A 341 13.11 -1.00 2.68
N GLY A 342 12.28 -0.38 3.53
CA GLY A 342 12.24 1.06 3.71
C GLY A 342 11.72 1.43 5.09
N TYR A 343 11.72 2.72 5.37
CA TYR A 343 11.18 3.27 6.62
C TYR A 343 10.47 4.58 6.31
N VAL A 344 9.29 4.79 6.88
CA VAL A 344 8.53 6.04 6.76
C VAL A 344 8.36 6.63 8.15
N GLU A 345 8.90 7.83 8.33
CA GLU A 345 8.81 8.58 9.58
C GLU A 345 7.44 9.26 9.73
N PRO A 346 6.96 9.51 10.97
CA PRO A 346 5.66 10.10 11.27
C PRO A 346 5.64 11.63 11.03
N ILE A 347 5.97 12.08 9.82
CA ILE A 347 6.05 13.50 9.49
C ILE A 347 4.66 14.03 9.12
N ASN A 348 4.07 14.87 9.99
CA ASN A 348 2.74 15.48 9.83
C ASN A 348 2.47 16.03 8.42
N SER A 349 3.35 16.90 7.92
CA SER A 349 3.18 17.51 6.60
C SER A 349 3.24 16.50 5.46
N GLN A 350 3.96 15.39 5.63
CA GLN A 350 3.99 14.33 4.61
C GLN A 350 2.71 13.51 4.62
N VAL A 351 2.16 13.18 5.79
CA VAL A 351 0.88 12.48 5.93
C VAL A 351 -0.28 13.33 5.38
N ASP A 352 -0.32 14.63 5.71
CA ASP A 352 -1.27 15.59 5.13
C ASP A 352 -1.21 15.60 3.61
N ARG A 353 0.02 15.71 3.08
CA ARG A 353 0.23 15.78 1.64
C ARG A 353 -0.09 14.45 0.96
N TYR A 354 0.14 13.33 1.63
CA TYR A 354 -0.27 12.01 1.17
C TYR A 354 -1.79 11.93 0.99
N SER A 355 -2.58 12.34 2.00
CA SER A 355 -4.05 12.37 1.91
C SER A 355 -4.52 13.21 0.72
N GLN A 356 -3.96 14.41 0.53
CA GLN A 356 -4.28 15.27 -0.61
C GLN A 356 -3.93 14.62 -1.95
N ILE A 357 -2.74 13.99 -2.06
CA ILE A 357 -2.32 13.30 -3.27
C ILE A 357 -3.28 12.14 -3.61
N ARG A 358 -3.72 11.39 -2.59
CA ARG A 358 -4.63 10.25 -2.76
C ARG A 358 -6.02 10.69 -3.23
N GLU A 359 -6.52 11.84 -2.77
CA GLU A 359 -7.81 12.40 -3.18
C GLU A 359 -7.76 13.06 -4.58
N ASP A 360 -6.70 13.80 -4.86
CA ASP A 360 -6.61 14.67 -6.04
C ASP A 360 -6.18 13.95 -7.32
N TYR A 361 -5.40 12.88 -7.19
CA TYR A 361 -4.77 12.20 -8.32
C TYR A 361 -5.30 10.79 -8.50
N TRP A 362 -5.88 10.53 -9.66
CA TRP A 362 -6.57 9.27 -9.98
C TRP A 362 -5.69 8.32 -10.79
N CYS A 363 -4.71 8.88 -11.49
CA CYS A 363 -3.82 8.17 -12.37
C CYS A 363 -2.69 7.50 -11.58
N PRO A 364 -2.55 6.15 -11.64
CA PRO A 364 -1.58 5.40 -10.84
C PRO A 364 -0.14 5.93 -10.95
N TRP A 365 0.32 6.21 -12.18
CA TRP A 365 1.70 6.63 -12.41
C TRP A 365 1.95 8.10 -12.11
N PHE A 366 0.91 8.93 -12.25
CA PHE A 366 0.97 10.31 -11.80
C PHE A 366 1.13 10.34 -10.29
N ARG A 367 0.25 9.63 -9.58
CA ARG A 367 0.28 9.48 -8.14
C ARG A 367 1.60 8.87 -7.66
N LYS A 368 2.09 7.79 -8.30
CA LYS A 368 3.42 7.22 -8.01
C LYS A 368 4.53 8.26 -8.07
N GLN A 369 4.61 9.05 -9.14
CA GLN A 369 5.64 10.09 -9.26
C GLN A 369 5.46 11.18 -8.19
N ARG A 370 4.21 11.56 -7.87
CA ARG A 370 3.93 12.52 -6.79
C ARG A 370 4.38 11.97 -5.43
N LEU A 371 4.18 10.69 -5.16
CA LEU A 371 4.59 10.04 -3.92
C LEU A 371 6.11 9.90 -3.82
N ILE A 372 6.82 9.61 -4.92
CA ILE A 372 8.29 9.67 -4.96
C ILE A 372 8.79 11.07 -4.58
N ASN A 373 8.17 12.11 -5.15
CA ASN A 373 8.52 13.50 -4.84
C ASN A 373 8.21 13.86 -3.38
N LEU A 374 7.10 13.33 -2.83
CA LEU A 374 6.71 13.51 -1.43
C LEU A 374 7.72 12.87 -0.47
N LEU A 375 8.08 11.62 -0.70
CA LEU A 375 9.01 10.91 0.20
C LEU A 375 10.44 11.45 0.11
N SER A 376 10.77 12.14 -0.98
CA SER A 376 12.06 12.83 -1.14
C SER A 376 12.03 14.27 -0.58
N SER A 377 10.89 14.74 -0.04
CA SER A 377 10.63 16.16 0.27
C SER A 377 11.45 16.76 1.42
N ASN A 378 12.26 15.97 2.13
CA ASN A 378 13.27 16.50 3.05
C ASN A 378 14.27 17.42 2.33
N ASN A 379 14.30 17.37 0.99
CA ASN A 379 14.91 18.39 0.15
C ASN A 379 13.86 19.40 -0.37
N PRO A 380 13.85 20.66 0.14
CA PRO A 380 12.89 21.70 -0.27
C PRO A 380 13.01 22.11 -1.75
N SER A 381 14.08 21.67 -2.43
CA SER A 381 14.28 21.90 -3.87
C SER A 381 13.38 21.03 -4.74
N ILE A 382 12.84 19.93 -4.21
CA ILE A 382 12.02 19.00 -4.98
C ILE A 382 10.64 19.60 -5.23
N LYS A 383 10.34 19.86 -6.50
CA LYS A 383 9.07 20.43 -6.92
C LYS A 383 8.04 19.34 -7.18
N PRO A 384 6.73 19.66 -7.12
CA PRO A 384 5.67 18.71 -7.45
C PRO A 384 5.81 18.00 -8.80
N TRP A 385 6.39 18.68 -9.78
CA TRP A 385 6.61 18.19 -11.16
C TRP A 385 7.98 17.54 -11.40
N SER A 386 8.83 17.39 -10.38
CA SER A 386 10.12 16.71 -10.52
C SER A 386 9.96 15.26 -11.00
N GLY A 387 10.86 14.79 -11.87
CA GLY A 387 10.88 13.43 -12.42
C GLY A 387 9.86 13.11 -13.52
N PHE A 388 8.92 14.02 -13.80
CA PHE A 388 7.93 13.82 -14.88
C PHE A 388 8.55 13.84 -16.28
N ASP A 389 9.70 14.49 -16.49
CA ASP A 389 10.46 14.43 -17.74
C ASP A 389 10.89 13.00 -18.07
N ALA A 390 11.47 12.30 -17.10
CA ALA A 390 11.93 10.92 -17.24
C ALA A 390 10.75 9.97 -17.44
N LEU A 391 9.66 10.18 -16.68
CA LEU A 391 8.41 9.43 -16.84
C LEU A 391 7.84 9.61 -18.24
N LEU A 392 7.55 10.85 -18.64
CA LEU A 392 6.90 11.19 -19.92
C LEU A 392 7.76 10.82 -21.14
N SER A 393 9.07 10.75 -20.97
CA SER A 393 10.01 10.26 -22.00
C SER A 393 9.89 8.75 -22.25
N ARG A 394 9.45 7.96 -21.25
CA ARG A 394 9.44 6.50 -21.29
C ARG A 394 8.05 5.89 -21.46
N ILE A 395 6.98 6.60 -21.09
CA ILE A 395 5.63 6.02 -21.14
C ILE A 395 5.17 5.66 -22.57
N PRO A 396 4.38 4.58 -22.74
CA PRO A 396 3.69 4.26 -23.98
C PRO A 396 2.74 5.38 -24.43
N ARG A 397 2.53 5.50 -25.74
CA ARG A 397 1.63 6.53 -26.31
C ARG A 397 0.18 6.40 -25.83
N ALA A 398 -0.29 5.16 -25.65
CA ALA A 398 -1.67 4.90 -25.21
C ALA A 398 -1.98 5.56 -23.86
N TRP A 399 -0.97 5.74 -22.98
CA TRP A 399 -1.16 6.30 -21.65
C TRP A 399 -1.44 7.79 -21.67
N LEU A 400 -0.96 8.51 -22.69
CA LEU A 400 -1.27 9.94 -22.87
C LEU A 400 -2.73 10.16 -23.26
N GLN A 401 -3.38 9.13 -23.79
CA GLN A 401 -4.80 9.14 -24.11
C GLN A 401 -5.66 8.70 -22.92
N ASP A 402 -5.04 8.34 -21.78
CA ASP A 402 -5.75 8.07 -20.55
C ASP A 402 -6.37 9.39 -20.01
N PRO A 403 -7.71 9.45 -19.88
CA PRO A 403 -8.39 10.60 -19.29
C PRO A 403 -7.91 10.93 -17.88
N TYR A 404 -7.47 9.94 -17.09
CA TYR A 404 -6.98 10.13 -15.72
C TYR A 404 -5.66 10.88 -15.68
N PHE A 405 -4.71 10.56 -16.56
CA PHE A 405 -3.45 11.32 -16.59
C PHE A 405 -3.68 12.79 -16.98
N SER A 406 -4.59 13.00 -17.93
CA SER A 406 -4.95 14.34 -18.41
C SER A 406 -5.69 15.14 -17.33
N HIS A 407 -6.55 14.48 -16.55
CA HIS A 407 -7.16 15.01 -15.33
C HIS A 407 -6.08 15.47 -14.36
N ASP A 408 -5.20 14.57 -13.95
CA ASP A 408 -4.21 14.81 -12.91
C ASP A 408 -3.19 15.88 -13.29
N ALA A 409 -2.78 15.91 -14.57
CA ALA A 409 -1.94 17.00 -15.08
C ALA A 409 -2.64 18.36 -14.94
N ARG A 410 -3.95 18.47 -15.24
CA ARG A 410 -4.72 19.70 -14.98
C ARG A 410 -4.81 20.01 -13.50
N THR A 411 -5.08 19.02 -12.66
CA THR A 411 -5.20 19.17 -11.21
C THR A 411 -3.90 19.69 -10.60
N LEU A 412 -2.74 19.19 -11.03
CA LEU A 412 -1.43 19.72 -10.63
C LEU A 412 -1.29 21.21 -10.91
N PHE A 413 -1.60 21.65 -12.14
CA PHE A 413 -1.53 23.08 -12.47
C PHE A 413 -2.53 23.91 -11.66
N GLN A 414 -3.75 23.42 -11.49
CA GLN A 414 -4.82 24.17 -10.81
C GLN A 414 -4.58 24.29 -9.30
N LYS A 415 -4.22 23.20 -8.62
CA LYS A 415 -4.14 23.14 -7.15
C LYS A 415 -2.76 23.41 -6.59
N GLU A 416 -1.69 23.03 -7.29
CA GLU A 416 -0.33 23.13 -6.73
C GLU A 416 0.49 24.28 -7.33
N ILE A 417 0.21 24.66 -8.58
CA ILE A 417 0.98 25.67 -9.30
C ILE A 417 0.26 27.03 -9.24
N ASN A 418 -1.05 27.06 -9.56
CA ASN A 418 -1.80 28.32 -9.64
C ASN A 418 -2.31 28.84 -8.28
N MET A 419 -2.59 27.96 -7.31
CA MET A 419 -3.06 28.37 -5.97
C MET A 419 -1.94 28.93 -5.08
N THR A 420 -0.73 28.36 -5.15
CA THR A 420 0.45 28.86 -4.40
C THR A 420 0.75 30.33 -4.71
N THR A 421 0.37 30.80 -5.91
CA THR A 421 0.56 32.18 -6.34
C THR A 421 -0.55 33.13 -5.88
N GLN A 422 -1.73 32.65 -5.48
CA GLN A 422 -2.85 33.52 -5.04
C GLN A 422 -2.73 33.98 -3.59
N SER A 423 -2.02 33.22 -2.75
CA SER A 423 -1.88 33.52 -1.31
C SER A 423 -0.88 34.65 -0.99
N THR A 424 -0.10 35.13 -1.96
CA THR A 424 1.09 35.97 -1.69
C THR A 424 1.06 37.36 -2.34
N SER A 425 -0.07 37.89 -2.81
CA SER A 425 -0.04 39.17 -3.55
C SER A 425 -1.25 40.08 -3.34
N GLN A 426 -1.13 40.98 -2.36
CA GLN A 426 -1.77 42.30 -2.42
C GLN A 426 -0.97 43.19 -3.39
N THR A 427 -1.66 43.73 -4.41
CA THR A 427 -1.33 44.96 -5.17
C THR A 427 0.07 45.15 -5.77
N SER A 428 0.34 44.51 -6.92
CA SER A 428 1.11 45.06 -8.07
C SER A 428 0.98 44.09 -9.27
N LYS A 429 1.32 44.49 -10.51
CA LYS A 429 1.20 43.64 -11.72
C LYS A 429 1.89 42.28 -11.50
N LYS A 430 1.09 41.24 -11.26
CA LYS A 430 1.56 39.90 -10.90
C LYS A 430 2.33 39.26 -12.07
N ILE A 431 3.66 39.26 -11.97
CA ILE A 431 4.51 38.41 -12.80
C ILE A 431 4.23 36.96 -12.38
N ARG A 432 3.92 36.11 -13.36
CA ARG A 432 3.58 34.71 -13.15
C ARG A 432 4.85 33.87 -13.08
N SER A 433 4.83 32.78 -12.33
CA SER A 433 5.95 31.83 -12.35
C SER A 433 6.07 31.17 -13.72
N TYR A 434 7.27 30.72 -14.12
CA TYR A 434 7.47 30.00 -15.38
C TYR A 434 6.55 28.79 -15.53
N ALA A 435 6.21 28.09 -14.43
CA ALA A 435 5.27 26.97 -14.44
C ALA A 435 3.84 27.39 -14.83
N GLU A 436 3.36 28.52 -14.32
CA GLU A 436 2.05 29.09 -14.72
C GLU A 436 2.06 29.58 -16.16
N ILE A 437 3.17 30.18 -16.61
CA ILE A 437 3.35 30.65 -17.98
C ILE A 437 3.25 29.47 -18.95
N ILE A 438 3.97 28.37 -18.68
CA ILE A 438 3.99 27.17 -19.54
C ILE A 438 2.59 26.58 -19.71
N TYR A 439 1.81 26.47 -18.63
CA TYR A 439 0.44 25.95 -18.72
C TYR A 439 -0.43 26.77 -19.68
N GLN A 440 -0.38 28.09 -19.56
CA GLN A 440 -1.16 29.00 -20.40
C GLN A 440 -0.65 29.01 -21.85
N VAL A 441 0.66 28.95 -22.06
CA VAL A 441 1.28 28.85 -23.38
C VAL A 441 0.82 27.58 -24.10
N CYS A 442 0.87 26.43 -23.45
CA CYS A 442 0.41 25.17 -24.02
C CYS A 442 -1.08 25.21 -24.38
N GLN A 443 -1.92 25.79 -23.51
CA GLN A 443 -3.34 25.97 -23.78
C GLN A 443 -3.59 26.91 -24.96
N ALA A 444 -2.95 28.09 -24.97
CA ALA A 444 -3.09 29.09 -26.02
C ALA A 444 -2.64 28.55 -27.38
N TYR A 445 -1.52 27.82 -27.42
CA TYR A 445 -1.05 27.15 -28.62
C TYR A 445 -2.08 26.17 -29.19
N VAL A 446 -2.59 25.26 -28.35
CA VAL A 446 -3.56 24.24 -28.80
C VAL A 446 -4.84 24.89 -29.31
N LEU A 447 -5.39 25.88 -28.59
CA LEU A 447 -6.62 26.57 -28.99
C LEU A 447 -6.43 27.43 -30.24
N SER A 448 -5.29 28.13 -30.37
CA SER A 448 -4.98 28.92 -31.56
C SER A 448 -4.84 28.05 -32.81
N LYS A 449 -4.17 26.90 -32.71
CA LYS A 449 -4.07 25.93 -33.82
C LYS A 449 -5.41 25.32 -34.19
N LEU A 450 -6.29 25.10 -33.21
CA LEU A 450 -7.62 24.55 -33.44
C LEU A 450 -8.50 25.54 -34.24
N ASP A 451 -8.43 26.82 -33.87
CA ASP A 451 -9.10 27.91 -34.59
C ASP A 451 -8.51 28.08 -36.00
N SER A 452 -7.19 28.20 -36.13
CA SER A 452 -6.55 28.48 -37.41
C SER A 452 -6.66 27.34 -38.43
N LYS A 453 -6.66 26.08 -37.97
CA LYS A 453 -6.63 24.88 -38.86
C LYS A 453 -8.02 24.30 -39.12
N TYR A 454 -8.97 24.51 -38.21
CA TYR A 454 -10.28 23.86 -38.27
C TYR A 454 -11.47 24.82 -38.07
N ASP A 455 -11.25 26.11 -37.80
CA ASP A 455 -12.28 27.10 -37.40
C ASP A 455 -13.15 26.64 -36.20
N LEU A 456 -12.55 25.84 -35.32
CA LEU A 456 -13.22 25.25 -34.17
C LEU A 456 -12.96 26.08 -32.91
N ARG A 457 -13.98 26.81 -32.45
CA ARG A 457 -13.99 27.54 -31.17
C ARG A 457 -15.04 26.95 -30.24
N TRP A 458 -14.71 26.75 -28.96
CA TRP A 458 -15.63 26.12 -28.00
C TRP A 458 -17.02 26.77 -27.96
N LYS A 459 -17.08 28.11 -28.00
CA LYS A 459 -18.35 28.87 -28.05
C LYS A 459 -19.25 28.53 -29.25
N LYS A 460 -18.67 28.09 -30.38
CA LYS A 460 -19.40 27.66 -31.58
C LYS A 460 -19.84 26.18 -31.51
N CYS A 461 -19.21 25.38 -30.63
CA CYS A 461 -19.41 23.94 -30.54
C CYS A 461 -20.30 23.52 -29.36
N ALA A 462 -20.25 24.27 -28.26
CA ALA A 462 -20.92 23.96 -27.01
C ALA A 462 -22.45 23.81 -27.19
N GLY A 463 -23.03 22.76 -26.60
CA GLY A 463 -24.45 22.41 -26.73
C GLY A 463 -24.78 21.53 -27.93
N ASN A 464 -23.82 21.24 -28.81
CA ASN A 464 -24.00 20.29 -29.92
C ASN A 464 -23.04 19.09 -29.77
N PRO A 465 -23.55 17.88 -29.44
CA PRO A 465 -22.72 16.71 -29.17
C PRO A 465 -21.74 16.33 -30.29
N LYS A 466 -22.15 16.52 -31.55
CA LYS A 466 -21.30 16.19 -32.72
C LYS A 466 -20.15 17.18 -32.85
N LEU A 467 -20.42 18.47 -32.69
CA LEU A 467 -19.40 19.52 -32.76
C LEU A 467 -18.47 19.48 -31.56
N GLU A 468 -18.98 19.17 -30.36
CA GLU A 468 -18.15 18.95 -29.17
C GLU A 468 -17.22 17.75 -29.34
N SER A 469 -17.72 16.64 -29.89
CA SER A 469 -16.91 15.46 -30.18
C SER A 469 -15.80 15.75 -31.20
N ASP A 470 -16.12 16.46 -32.29
CA ASP A 470 -15.12 16.86 -33.28
C ASP A 470 -14.09 17.83 -32.68
N PHE A 471 -14.54 18.85 -31.94
CA PHE A 471 -13.67 19.76 -31.19
C PHE A 471 -12.68 19.00 -30.30
N ASN A 472 -13.18 18.06 -29.49
CA ASN A 472 -12.35 17.27 -28.57
C ASN A 472 -11.36 16.37 -29.31
N THR A 473 -11.78 15.75 -30.42
CA THR A 473 -10.95 14.89 -31.24
C THR A 473 -9.80 15.68 -31.90
N LYS A 474 -10.11 16.85 -32.49
CA LYS A 474 -9.10 17.71 -33.12
C LYS A 474 -8.17 18.34 -32.08
N LYS A 475 -8.70 18.75 -30.91
CA LYS A 475 -7.90 19.25 -29.78
C LYS A 475 -6.89 18.19 -29.32
N ALA A 476 -7.34 16.96 -29.10
CA ALA A 476 -6.47 15.84 -28.73
C ALA A 476 -5.38 15.59 -29.79
N LYS A 477 -5.72 15.68 -31.09
CA LYS A 477 -4.76 15.54 -32.18
C LYS A 477 -3.65 16.59 -32.13
N ILE A 478 -4.01 17.87 -31.98
CA ILE A 478 -3.04 18.99 -31.91
C ILE A 478 -2.14 18.85 -30.68
N ALA A 479 -2.73 18.56 -29.51
CA ALA A 479 -1.98 18.35 -28.28
C ALA A 479 -0.98 17.19 -28.41
N ASN A 480 -1.40 16.08 -29.02
CA ASN A 480 -0.56 14.92 -29.25
C ASN A 480 0.59 15.21 -30.23
N GLU A 481 0.34 15.94 -31.32
CA GLU A 481 1.39 16.33 -32.28
C GLU A 481 2.47 17.19 -31.61
N ALA A 482 2.08 18.18 -30.81
CA ALA A 482 3.01 19.02 -30.05
C ALA A 482 3.74 18.24 -28.95
N PHE A 483 3.03 17.35 -28.23
CA PHE A 483 3.65 16.52 -27.20
C PHE A 483 4.77 15.65 -27.79
N LEU A 484 4.51 15.00 -28.93
CA LEU A 484 5.51 14.17 -29.60
C LEU A 484 6.70 15.00 -30.10
N ALA A 485 6.45 16.22 -30.58
CA ALA A 485 7.49 17.15 -30.98
C ALA A 485 8.41 17.50 -29.80
N VAL A 486 7.85 17.83 -28.62
CA VAL A 486 8.65 18.11 -27.42
C VAL A 486 9.38 16.86 -26.92
N ARG A 487 8.70 15.71 -26.89
CA ARG A 487 9.27 14.44 -26.41
C ARG A 487 10.47 14.01 -27.24
N ALA A 488 10.40 14.12 -28.57
CA ALA A 488 11.46 13.71 -29.48
C ALA A 488 12.76 14.53 -29.36
N ARG A 489 12.70 15.72 -28.72
CA ARG A 489 13.84 16.61 -28.55
C ARG A 489 14.49 16.38 -27.20
N THR A 490 15.43 15.45 -27.14
CA THR A 490 16.16 15.09 -25.91
C THR A 490 17.31 16.03 -25.59
N GLU A 491 17.87 16.71 -26.60
CA GLU A 491 18.94 17.69 -26.43
C GLU A 491 18.38 19.06 -26.03
N LYS A 492 19.07 19.74 -25.10
CA LYS A 492 18.63 21.05 -24.55
C LYS A 492 18.41 22.08 -25.64
N GLN A 493 19.39 22.27 -26.53
CA GLN A 493 19.31 23.26 -27.59
C GLN A 493 18.15 22.97 -28.56
N ALA A 494 17.97 21.72 -28.96
CA ALA A 494 16.88 21.33 -29.86
C ALA A 494 15.50 21.60 -29.26
N PHE A 495 15.33 21.43 -27.93
CA PHE A 495 14.10 21.79 -27.23
C PHE A 495 13.91 23.32 -27.18
N ILE A 496 14.95 24.07 -26.82
CA ILE A 496 14.91 25.54 -26.75
C ILE A 496 14.51 26.12 -28.11
N ASP A 497 15.15 25.71 -29.20
CA ASP A 497 14.88 26.19 -30.55
C ASP A 497 13.41 25.96 -30.94
N TYR A 498 12.88 24.76 -30.65
CA TYR A 498 11.48 24.44 -30.89
C TYR A 498 10.53 25.27 -30.04
N PHE A 499 10.86 25.45 -28.75
CA PHE A 499 10.03 26.21 -27.84
C PHE A 499 9.95 27.67 -28.33
N VAL A 500 11.09 28.27 -28.66
CA VAL A 500 11.18 29.64 -29.20
C VAL A 500 10.40 29.78 -30.50
N SER A 501 10.53 28.83 -31.43
CA SER A 501 9.84 28.93 -32.73
C SER A 501 8.33 28.68 -32.66
N THR A 502 7.86 27.92 -31.68
CA THR A 502 6.51 27.32 -31.71
C THR A 502 5.62 27.76 -30.56
N LEU A 503 6.16 27.81 -29.34
CA LEU A 503 5.38 28.02 -28.10
C LEU A 503 5.58 29.43 -27.53
N TYR A 504 6.80 29.96 -27.62
CA TYR A 504 7.18 31.29 -27.13
C TYR A 504 6.32 32.45 -27.68
N PRO A 505 5.78 32.42 -28.92
CA PRO A 505 4.86 33.47 -29.40
C PRO A 505 3.59 33.64 -28.56
N HIS A 506 3.26 32.68 -27.68
CA HIS A 506 2.11 32.73 -26.79
C HIS A 506 2.42 33.29 -25.39
N ILE A 507 3.67 33.70 -25.12
CA ILE A 507 4.06 34.38 -23.87
C ILE A 507 3.66 35.86 -23.95
N ARG A 508 3.37 36.50 -22.80
CA ARG A 508 3.09 37.94 -22.79
C ARG A 508 4.38 38.72 -22.94
N GLN A 509 4.34 39.83 -23.69
CA GLN A 509 5.51 40.68 -23.93
C GLN A 509 6.20 41.15 -22.64
N SER A 510 5.43 41.40 -21.58
CA SER A 510 5.95 41.80 -20.27
C SER A 510 6.77 40.72 -19.55
N GLU A 511 6.69 39.46 -19.98
CA GLU A 511 7.32 38.30 -19.33
C GLU A 511 8.48 37.73 -20.18
N PHE A 512 8.75 38.27 -21.37
CA PHE A 512 9.73 37.72 -22.32
C PHE A 512 11.13 37.61 -21.74
N ALA A 513 11.68 38.68 -21.17
CA ALA A 513 13.07 38.69 -20.73
C ALA A 513 13.33 37.67 -19.61
N GLU A 514 12.47 37.65 -18.59
CA GLU A 514 12.59 36.75 -17.45
C GLU A 514 12.35 35.28 -17.84
N PHE A 515 11.32 35.01 -18.66
CA PHE A 515 11.07 33.65 -19.10
C PHE A 515 12.17 33.12 -20.03
N ALA A 516 12.79 33.99 -20.85
CA ALA A 516 13.93 33.58 -21.67
C ALA A 516 15.09 33.10 -20.80
N THR A 517 15.43 33.82 -19.72
CA THR A 517 16.43 33.37 -18.75
C THR A 517 16.05 32.03 -18.12
N ASP A 518 14.82 31.88 -17.62
CA ASP A 518 14.33 30.62 -17.07
C ASP A 518 14.40 29.45 -18.07
N LEU A 519 14.15 29.70 -19.35
CA LEU A 519 14.22 28.69 -20.41
C LEU A 519 15.64 28.15 -20.62
N PHE A 520 16.66 28.99 -20.50
CA PHE A 520 18.06 28.57 -20.59
C PHE A 520 18.54 27.90 -19.30
N ASP A 521 18.19 28.45 -18.14
CA ASP A 521 18.71 27.99 -16.85
C ASP A 521 17.99 26.73 -16.34
N LYS A 522 16.69 26.59 -16.64
CA LYS A 522 15.80 25.54 -16.15
C LYS A 522 15.21 24.70 -17.27
N THR A 523 15.94 24.53 -18.37
CA THR A 523 15.47 23.87 -19.61
C THR A 523 14.76 22.54 -19.36
N ASP A 524 15.34 21.68 -18.51
CA ASP A 524 14.79 20.33 -18.26
C ASP A 524 13.45 20.41 -17.49
N GLU A 525 13.33 21.32 -16.52
CA GLU A 525 12.07 21.58 -15.82
C GLU A 525 11.01 22.16 -16.75
N ILE A 526 11.38 23.15 -17.56
CA ILE A 526 10.46 23.76 -18.53
C ILE A 526 9.98 22.72 -19.54
N ARG A 527 10.86 21.81 -19.97
CA ARG A 527 10.47 20.69 -20.83
C ARG A 527 9.49 19.74 -20.13
N ALA A 528 9.75 19.37 -18.88
CA ALA A 528 8.83 18.54 -18.08
C ALA A 528 7.44 19.18 -17.97
N LEU A 529 7.40 20.46 -17.59
CA LEU A 529 6.18 21.26 -17.46
C LEU A 529 5.48 21.44 -18.80
N THR A 530 6.22 21.54 -19.91
CA THR A 530 5.64 21.64 -21.25
C THR A 530 4.95 20.33 -21.63
N LEU A 531 5.59 19.19 -21.37
CA LEU A 531 4.99 17.87 -21.59
C LEU A 531 3.73 17.69 -20.74
N LEU A 532 3.78 18.00 -19.45
CA LEU A 532 2.61 18.00 -18.55
C LEU A 532 1.51 18.95 -19.04
N GLY A 533 1.89 20.17 -19.43
CA GLY A 533 0.99 21.21 -19.93
C GLY A 533 0.25 20.76 -21.18
N LEU A 534 0.92 20.07 -22.11
CA LEU A 534 0.31 19.49 -23.30
C LEU A 534 -0.56 18.26 -22.97
N SER A 535 -0.12 17.37 -22.08
CA SER A 535 -0.93 16.24 -21.59
C SER A 535 -2.22 16.69 -20.92
N SER A 536 -2.20 17.83 -20.24
CA SER A 536 -3.39 18.42 -19.64
C SER A 536 -4.43 18.90 -20.69
N GLN A 537 -4.07 19.03 -21.97
CA GLN A 537 -4.98 19.56 -23.00
C GLN A 537 -5.90 18.50 -23.63
N TYR A 538 -5.66 17.22 -23.39
CA TYR A 538 -6.53 16.14 -23.87
C TYR A 538 -7.94 16.27 -23.25
N PRO A 539 -8.99 15.80 -23.92
CA PRO A 539 -10.36 15.88 -23.40
C PRO A 539 -10.55 14.96 -22.19
N LEU A 540 -11.37 15.41 -21.24
CA LEU A 540 -11.89 14.53 -20.19
C LEU A 540 -13.04 13.70 -20.75
N LYS A 541 -13.18 12.45 -20.29
CA LYS A 541 -14.45 11.72 -20.45
C LYS A 541 -15.46 12.22 -19.40
N PRO A 542 -16.78 12.15 -19.65
CA PRO A 542 -17.80 12.47 -18.66
C PRO A 542 -17.60 11.67 -17.36
N LYS A 543 -17.92 12.30 -16.21
CA LYS A 543 -17.74 11.74 -14.84
C LYS A 543 -18.31 10.34 -14.64
N GLU A 544 -19.37 9.97 -15.35
CA GLU A 544 -20.00 8.64 -15.26
C GLU A 544 -19.08 7.52 -15.75
N VAL A 545 -18.17 7.78 -16.70
CA VAL A 545 -17.19 6.80 -17.19
C VAL A 545 -15.93 6.75 -16.30
N LEU A 546 -15.73 7.76 -15.45
CA LEU A 546 -14.53 7.91 -14.62
C LEU A 546 -14.63 7.17 -13.28
N LYS A 547 -15.84 6.79 -12.82
CA LYS A 547 -16.03 5.90 -11.66
C LYS A 547 -15.67 4.44 -11.98
N ASP A 548 -15.78 4.04 -13.25
CA ASP A 548 -15.48 2.69 -13.76
C ASP A 548 -13.97 2.47 -14.02
N GLY A 549 -13.10 3.35 -13.52
CA GLY A 549 -11.65 3.11 -13.41
C GLY A 549 -11.28 2.09 -12.34
N ALA A 550 -12.25 1.67 -11.53
CA ALA A 550 -12.25 0.31 -11.01
C ALA A 550 -12.34 -0.61 -12.24
N VAL A 551 -11.17 -0.98 -12.76
CA VAL A 551 -11.01 -1.92 -13.87
C VAL A 551 -12.07 -3.01 -13.73
N THR A 552 -13.06 -2.97 -14.61
CA THR A 552 -14.02 -4.05 -14.75
C THR A 552 -13.22 -5.33 -15.01
N SER A 553 -13.29 -6.19 -14.02
CA SER A 553 -12.69 -7.50 -13.86
C SER A 553 -12.59 -8.30 -15.15
N SER A 554 -11.46 -8.99 -15.30
CA SER A 554 -11.40 -10.30 -15.97
C SER A 554 -11.72 -11.41 -14.99
#